data_AF-A0A971MNI8-F1
#
_entry.id   AF-A0A971MNI8-F1
#
_cell.length_a   1.000
_cell.length_b   1.000
_cell.length_c   1.000
_cell.angle_alpha   90.00
_cell.angle_beta   90.00
_cell.angle_gamma   90.00
#
_symmetry.space_group_name_H-M   'P 1'
#
loop_
_entity.id
_entity.type
_entity.pdbx_description
1 polymer ?
#
loop_
_entity_poly.entity_id
_entity_poly.type
_entity_poly.pdbx_seq_one_letter_code
_entity_poly.pdbx_strand_id
1 'polypeptide(L)'
;MSLEMVRALYHDILKKILLLEIEKKSTSRRILIQKSERERLPLIRDFLQADLSKHRLLEKVAVSAVQNRVDEVLDHISQFYPSSEGLSQIECIRIESARCEQMLVLICKEIKHPETCTFFERRVLSDIKKYVIDQAREYARVNL
;
A
#
# COMPACT_ATOMS: atom_id res chain seq x y z
N MET A 1 18.11 20.14 -5.11
CA MET A 1 16.99 20.41 -6.05
C MET A 1 16.42 21.78 -5.71
N SER A 2 15.80 22.51 -6.64
CA SER A 2 15.04 23.71 -6.24
C SER A 2 13.72 23.31 -5.58
N LEU A 3 13.12 24.21 -4.79
CA LEU A 3 11.79 24.01 -4.19
C LEU A 3 10.75 23.63 -5.26
N GLU A 4 10.81 24.28 -6.41
CA GLU A 4 9.92 24.02 -7.56
C GLU A 4 10.09 22.60 -8.11
N MET A 5 11.31 22.06 -8.14
CA MET A 5 11.55 20.68 -8.57
C MET A 5 10.91 19.67 -7.61
N VAL A 6 10.92 19.93 -6.30
CA VAL A 6 10.30 19.04 -5.31
C VAL A 6 8.77 19.05 -5.45
N ARG A 7 8.18 20.23 -5.69
CA ARG A 7 6.74 20.38 -5.97
C ARG A 7 6.34 19.64 -7.25
N ALA A 8 7.11 19.80 -8.33
CA ALA A 8 6.86 19.12 -9.59
C ALA A 8 6.96 17.59 -9.44
N LEU A 9 8.01 17.11 -8.76
CA LEU A 9 8.17 15.69 -8.42
C LEU A 9 6.97 15.18 -7.62
N TYR A 10 6.51 15.95 -6.63
CA TYR A 10 5.38 15.55 -5.81
C TYR A 10 4.10 15.43 -6.63
N HIS A 11 3.81 16.42 -7.47
CA HIS A 11 2.66 16.40 -8.36
C HIS A 11 2.68 15.21 -9.34
N ASP A 12 3.84 14.89 -9.91
CA ASP A 12 3.99 13.72 -10.76
C ASP A 12 3.79 12.41 -10.00
N ILE A 13 4.18 12.36 -8.72
CA ILE A 13 3.93 11.21 -7.85
C ILE A 13 2.46 11.09 -7.48
N LEU A 14 1.76 12.20 -7.21
CA LEU A 14 0.31 12.18 -6.99
C LEU A 14 -0.45 11.63 -8.20
N LYS A 15 -0.05 12.00 -9.44
CA LYS A 15 -0.61 11.41 -10.66
C LYS A 15 -0.41 9.89 -10.73
N LYS A 16 0.78 9.40 -10.38
CA LYS A 16 1.07 7.96 -10.33
C LYS A 16 0.24 7.26 -9.27
N ILE A 17 0.08 7.86 -8.09
CA ILE A 17 -0.75 7.33 -7.02
C ILE A 17 -2.21 7.27 -7.47
N LEU A 18 -2.72 8.29 -8.15
CA LEU A 18 -4.09 8.28 -8.68
C LEU A 18 -4.32 7.08 -9.62
N LEU A 19 -3.37 6.78 -10.52
CA LEU A 19 -3.45 5.60 -11.38
C LEU A 19 -3.46 4.30 -10.57
N LEU A 20 -2.61 4.19 -9.55
CA LEU A 20 -2.59 3.05 -8.64
C LEU A 20 -3.92 2.88 -7.90
N GLU A 21 -4.52 3.97 -7.43
CA GLU A 21 -5.80 3.94 -6.70
C GLU A 21 -6.97 3.53 -7.62
N ILE A 22 -6.97 3.97 -8.88
CA ILE A 22 -7.94 3.51 -9.88
C ILE A 22 -7.79 2.00 -10.14
N GLU A 23 -6.57 1.53 -10.35
CA GLU A 23 -6.29 0.11 -10.55
C GLU A 23 -6.68 -0.71 -9.32
N LYS A 24 -6.31 -0.24 -8.13
CA LYS A 24 -6.64 -0.88 -6.86
C LYS A 24 -8.15 -0.94 -6.61
N LYS A 25 -8.91 0.08 -7.02
CA LYS A 25 -10.39 0.06 -6.98
C LYS A 25 -10.96 -1.02 -7.91
N SER A 26 -10.42 -1.15 -9.13
CA SER A 26 -10.79 -2.22 -10.07
C SER A 26 -10.48 -3.60 -9.49
N THR A 27 -9.28 -3.78 -8.94
CA THR A 27 -8.85 -5.01 -8.27
C THR A 27 -9.73 -5.34 -7.06
N SER A 28 -10.12 -4.34 -6.27
CA SER A 28 -11.04 -4.51 -5.14
C SER A 28 -12.39 -5.09 -5.57
N ARG A 29 -12.97 -4.58 -6.66
CA ARG A 29 -14.22 -5.13 -7.21
C ARG A 29 -14.03 -6.59 -7.65
N ARG A 30 -12.91 -6.91 -8.29
CA ARG A 30 -12.57 -8.27 -8.73
C ARG A 30 -12.41 -9.24 -7.54
N ILE A 31 -11.80 -8.79 -6.45
CA ILE A 31 -11.64 -9.58 -5.20
C ILE A 31 -13.01 -10.02 -4.66
N LEU A 32 -13.98 -9.10 -4.66
CA LEU A 32 -15.31 -9.32 -4.07
C LEU A 32 -16.21 -10.24 -4.89
N ILE A 33 -16.04 -10.28 -6.22
CA ILE A 33 -16.86 -11.12 -7.10
C ILE A 33 -16.28 -12.53 -7.29
N GLN A 34 -14.98 -12.72 -7.04
CA GLN A 34 -14.34 -14.02 -7.26
C GLN A 34 -14.83 -15.05 -6.25
N LYS A 35 -15.24 -16.24 -6.72
CA LYS A 35 -15.75 -17.31 -5.84
C LYS A 35 -14.63 -18.20 -5.28
N SER A 36 -13.60 -18.47 -6.07
CA SER A 36 -12.47 -19.33 -5.66
C SER A 36 -11.39 -18.55 -4.93
N GLU A 37 -10.95 -19.08 -3.79
CA GLU A 37 -9.78 -18.57 -3.06
C GLU A 37 -8.52 -18.58 -3.92
N ARG A 38 -8.31 -19.63 -4.72
CA ARG A 38 -7.13 -19.76 -5.58
C ARG A 38 -7.05 -18.65 -6.62
N GLU A 39 -8.19 -18.22 -7.15
CA GLU A 39 -8.28 -17.14 -8.13
C GLU A 39 -8.25 -15.76 -7.46
N ARG A 40 -8.65 -15.67 -6.18
CA ARG A 40 -8.62 -14.44 -5.38
C ARG A 40 -7.19 -14.08 -4.92
N LEU A 41 -6.35 -15.08 -4.63
CA LEU A 41 -4.98 -14.86 -4.13
C LEU A 41 -4.12 -13.93 -5.01
N PRO A 42 -4.06 -14.08 -6.35
CA PRO A 42 -3.35 -13.14 -7.21
C PRO A 42 -3.89 -11.71 -7.10
N LEU A 43 -5.21 -11.53 -6.95
CA LEU A 43 -5.81 -10.20 -6.79
C LEU A 43 -5.44 -9.57 -5.44
N ILE A 44 -5.38 -10.37 -4.38
CA ILE A 44 -4.92 -9.93 -3.05
C ILE A 44 -3.45 -9.50 -3.13
N ARG A 45 -2.60 -10.27 -3.83
CA ARG A 45 -1.21 -9.88 -4.09
C ARG A 45 -1.15 -8.53 -4.82
N ASP A 46 -1.92 -8.37 -5.89
CA ASP A 46 -1.90 -7.15 -6.71
C ASP A 46 -2.41 -5.94 -5.92
N PHE A 47 -3.42 -6.13 -5.05
CA PHE A 47 -3.91 -5.12 -4.12
C PHE A 47 -2.79 -4.64 -3.15
N LEU A 48 -2.11 -5.59 -2.50
CA LEU A 48 -1.02 -5.27 -1.57
C LEU A 48 0.19 -4.66 -2.29
N GLN A 49 0.46 -5.08 -3.53
CA GLN A 49 1.53 -4.52 -4.35
C GLN A 49 1.24 -3.06 -4.73
N ALA A 50 -0.02 -2.71 -5.01
CA ALA A 50 -0.42 -1.33 -5.24
C ALA A 50 -0.20 -0.45 -4.00
N ASP A 51 -0.57 -0.95 -2.80
CA ASP A 51 -0.31 -0.24 -1.54
C ASP A 51 1.19 -0.04 -1.28
N LEU A 52 1.99 -1.10 -1.41
CA LEU A 52 3.44 -0.99 -1.27
C LEU A 52 4.04 0.02 -2.25
N SER A 53 3.57 0.03 -3.50
CA SER A 53 4.03 0.97 -4.52
C SER A 53 3.69 2.41 -4.14
N LYS A 54 2.48 2.66 -3.62
CA LYS A 54 2.09 3.96 -3.08
C LYS A 54 2.99 4.40 -1.93
N HIS A 55 3.24 3.52 -0.96
CA HIS A 55 4.09 3.85 0.19
C HIS A 55 5.51 4.21 -0.24
N ARG A 56 6.13 3.43 -1.13
CA ARG A 56 7.47 3.71 -1.67
C ARG A 56 7.55 5.02 -2.45
N LEU A 57 6.51 5.35 -3.23
CA LEU A 57 6.43 6.64 -3.93
C LEU A 57 6.37 7.81 -2.94
N LEU A 58 5.55 7.69 -1.89
CA LEU A 58 5.42 8.71 -0.85
C LEU A 58 6.70 8.84 -0.01
N GLU A 59 7.39 7.74 0.32
CA GLU A 59 8.68 7.77 0.99
C GLU A 59 9.71 8.56 0.18
N LYS A 60 9.79 8.30 -1.14
CA LYS A 60 10.72 9.00 -2.04
C LYS A 60 10.50 10.51 -2.02
N VAL A 61 9.23 10.95 -2.01
CA VAL A 61 8.90 12.38 -1.90
C VAL A 61 9.24 12.90 -0.51
N ALA A 62 8.87 12.18 0.55
CA ALA A 62 9.11 12.61 1.92
C ALA A 62 10.61 12.83 2.18
N VAL A 63 11.47 11.91 1.73
CA VAL A 63 12.94 12.06 1.80
C VAL A 63 13.39 13.33 1.06
N SER A 64 12.88 13.55 -0.15
CA SER A 64 13.20 14.75 -0.93
C SER A 64 12.72 16.03 -0.25
N ALA A 65 11.52 16.04 0.32
CA ALA A 65 10.94 17.20 0.98
C ALA A 65 11.71 17.54 2.26
N VAL A 66 12.10 16.55 3.07
CA VAL A 66 12.97 16.75 4.25
C VAL A 66 14.31 17.37 3.85
N GLN A 67 14.97 16.83 2.82
CA GLN A 67 16.29 17.30 2.38
C GLN A 67 16.26 18.75 1.86
N ASN A 68 15.14 19.19 1.28
CA ASN A 68 15.00 20.51 0.68
C ASN A 68 14.12 21.46 1.51
N ARG A 69 13.73 21.07 2.74
CA ARG A 69 12.91 21.85 3.69
C ARG A 69 11.59 22.33 3.09
N VAL A 70 10.86 21.41 2.45
CA VAL A 70 9.56 21.68 1.82
C VAL A 70 8.44 21.18 2.72
N ASP A 71 8.19 21.92 3.80
CA ASP A 71 7.31 21.46 4.89
C ASP A 71 5.86 21.24 4.43
N GLU A 72 5.35 22.07 3.51
CA GLU A 72 4.00 21.92 2.92
C GLU A 72 3.75 20.52 2.31
N VAL A 73 4.78 19.90 1.72
CA VAL A 73 4.68 18.56 1.13
C VAL A 73 4.66 17.51 2.23
N LEU A 74 5.45 17.69 3.28
CA LEU A 74 5.46 16.80 4.44
C LEU A 74 4.13 16.86 5.20
N ASP A 75 3.58 18.05 5.37
CA ASP A 75 2.28 18.28 6.00
C ASP A 75 1.18 17.55 5.24
N HIS A 76 1.16 17.64 3.91
CA HIS A 76 0.17 16.89 3.11
C HIS A 76 0.41 15.38 3.17
N ILE A 77 1.67 14.91 3.16
CA ILE A 77 1.98 13.48 3.30
C ILE A 77 1.54 12.94 4.66
N SER A 78 1.65 13.73 5.74
CA SER A 78 1.26 13.32 7.09
C SER A 78 -0.23 12.99 7.23
N GLN A 79 -1.09 13.55 6.38
CA GLN A 79 -2.52 13.23 6.38
C GLN A 79 -2.81 11.77 5.98
N PHE A 80 -1.88 11.10 5.30
CA PHE A 80 -2.04 9.71 4.87
C PHE A 80 -1.51 8.68 5.86
N TYR A 81 -0.73 9.11 6.87
CA TYR A 81 -0.13 8.20 7.84
C TYR A 81 -0.45 8.71 9.25
N PRO A 82 -1.09 7.91 10.10
CA PRO A 82 -1.35 8.33 11.46
C PRO A 82 -0.03 8.70 12.16
N SER A 83 -0.01 9.88 12.78
CA SER A 83 1.12 10.32 13.59
C SER A 83 1.29 9.37 14.77
N SER A 84 2.42 8.69 14.86
CA SER A 84 2.82 7.97 16.07
C SER A 84 3.76 8.87 16.86
N GLU A 85 3.50 9.01 18.16
CA GLU A 85 4.37 9.80 19.04
C GLU A 85 5.83 9.37 18.90
N GLY A 86 6.70 10.35 18.65
CA GLY A 86 8.15 10.15 18.56
C GLY A 86 8.68 9.59 17.24
N LEU A 87 7.83 9.27 16.26
CA LEU A 87 8.29 8.80 14.94
C LEU A 87 8.27 9.92 13.90
N SER A 88 9.31 9.97 13.08
CA SER A 88 9.32 10.80 11.88
C SER A 88 8.34 10.29 10.83
N GLN A 89 7.86 11.18 9.97
CA GLN A 89 6.96 10.82 8.87
C GLN A 89 7.52 9.71 7.98
N ILE A 90 8.84 9.72 7.73
CA ILE A 90 9.52 8.70 6.93
C ILE A 90 9.47 7.34 7.63
N GLU A 91 9.65 7.29 8.95
CA GLU A 91 9.55 6.05 9.72
C GLU A 91 8.13 5.48 9.70
N CYS A 92 7.11 6.32 9.83
CA CYS A 92 5.71 5.88 9.67
C CYS A 92 5.47 5.23 8.30
N ILE A 93 5.98 5.83 7.21
CA ILE A 93 5.85 5.27 5.86
C ILE A 93 6.58 3.93 5.73
N ARG A 94 7.77 3.82 6.33
CA ARG A 94 8.58 2.59 6.29
C ARG A 94 7.92 1.44 7.05
N ILE A 95 7.27 1.72 8.18
CA ILE A 95 6.52 0.72 8.95
C ILE A 95 5.39 0.14 8.10
N GLU A 96 4.58 0.99 7.46
CA GLU A 96 3.50 0.53 6.57
C GLU A 96 4.03 -0.21 5.33
N SER A 97 5.15 0.25 4.77
CA SER A 97 5.83 -0.45 3.67
C SER A 97 6.29 -1.86 4.08
N ALA A 98 6.98 -1.98 5.21
CA ALA A 98 7.46 -3.25 5.74
C ALA A 98 6.31 -4.21 6.06
N ARG A 99 5.20 -3.68 6.60
CA ARG A 99 3.98 -4.46 6.83
C ARG A 99 3.42 -5.02 5.52
N CYS A 100 3.32 -4.20 4.47
CA CYS A 100 2.87 -4.66 3.15
C CYS A 100 3.82 -5.72 2.55
N GLU A 101 5.13 -5.52 2.70
CA GLU A 101 6.14 -6.49 2.23
C GLU A 101 6.00 -7.84 2.92
N GLN A 102 5.85 -7.87 4.25
CA GLN A 102 5.65 -9.10 5.01
C GLN A 102 4.39 -9.84 4.57
N MET A 103 3.28 -9.11 4.35
CA MET A 103 2.05 -9.70 3.84
C MET A 103 2.24 -10.28 2.44
N LEU A 104 2.93 -9.55 1.55
CA LEU A 104 3.22 -9.99 0.19
C LEU A 104 4.06 -11.25 0.15
N VAL A 105 5.08 -11.37 1.01
CA VAL A 105 5.91 -12.57 1.10
C VAL A 105 5.05 -13.80 1.40
N LEU A 106 4.16 -13.71 2.39
CA LEU A 106 3.27 -14.80 2.75
C LEU A 106 2.29 -15.15 1.62
N ILE A 107 1.65 -14.14 1.01
CA ILE A 107 0.72 -14.36 -0.11
C ILE A 107 1.44 -14.99 -1.32
N CYS A 108 2.65 -14.52 -1.64
CA CYS A 108 3.44 -15.09 -2.72
C CYS A 108 3.87 -16.53 -2.42
N LYS A 109 4.20 -16.84 -1.17
CA LYS A 109 4.49 -18.21 -0.72
C LYS A 109 3.27 -19.11 -0.89
N GLU A 110 2.11 -18.68 -0.43
CA GLU A 110 0.84 -19.43 -0.57
C GLU A 110 0.48 -19.69 -2.04
N ILE A 111 0.73 -18.73 -2.94
CA ILE A 111 0.49 -18.91 -4.37
C ILE A 111 1.45 -19.94 -5.00
N LYS A 112 2.74 -19.89 -4.64
CA LYS A 112 3.80 -20.68 -5.29
C LYS A 112 3.97 -22.07 -4.69
N HIS A 113 3.88 -22.18 -3.37
CA HIS A 113 4.24 -23.36 -2.58
C HIS A 113 3.26 -23.55 -1.39
N PRO A 114 1.95 -23.69 -1.63
CA PRO A 114 0.92 -23.75 -0.58
C PRO A 114 1.14 -24.88 0.43
N GLU A 115 1.77 -25.98 0.03
CA GLU A 115 2.11 -27.11 0.89
C GLU A 115 3.18 -26.78 1.94
N THR A 116 4.03 -25.77 1.68
CA THR A 116 5.12 -25.36 2.57
C THR A 116 4.70 -24.34 3.63
N CYS A 117 3.45 -23.86 3.58
CA CYS A 117 2.90 -22.94 4.56
C CYS A 117 2.60 -23.67 5.87
N THR A 118 3.30 -23.25 6.93
CA THR A 118 3.12 -23.73 8.30
C THR A 118 1.74 -23.36 8.84
N PHE A 119 1.32 -24.03 9.92
CA PHE A 119 0.05 -23.71 10.58
C PHE A 119 -0.06 -22.23 10.98
N PHE A 120 1.02 -21.66 11.53
CA PHE A 120 1.03 -20.25 11.92
C PHE A 120 0.90 -19.32 10.71
N GLU A 121 1.65 -19.57 9.63
CA GLU A 121 1.55 -18.80 8.39
C GLU A 121 0.15 -18.86 7.79
N ARG A 122 -0.52 -20.04 7.81
CA ARG A 122 -1.91 -20.18 7.35
C ARG A 122 -2.88 -19.33 8.15
N ARG A 123 -2.67 -19.23 9.47
CA ARG A 123 -3.47 -18.34 10.33
C ARG A 123 -3.27 -16.88 9.94
N VAL A 124 -2.02 -16.44 9.83
CA VAL A 124 -1.70 -15.07 9.42
C VAL A 124 -2.24 -14.76 8.02
N LEU A 125 -2.15 -15.71 7.08
CA LEU A 125 -2.74 -15.60 5.74
C LEU A 125 -4.25 -15.40 5.78
N SER A 126 -4.96 -16.11 6.67
CA SER A 126 -6.40 -15.90 6.86
C SER A 126 -6.70 -14.47 7.31
N ASP A 127 -5.90 -13.92 8.23
CA ASP A 127 -6.06 -12.55 8.73
C ASP A 127 -5.74 -11.52 7.64
N ILE A 128 -4.70 -11.75 6.83
CA ILE A 128 -4.36 -10.91 5.67
C ILE A 128 -5.50 -10.90 4.65
N LYS A 129 -6.04 -12.08 4.30
CA LYS A 129 -7.16 -12.19 3.36
C LYS A 129 -8.38 -11.42 3.86
N LYS A 130 -8.71 -11.58 5.14
CA LYS A 130 -9.81 -10.85 5.78
C LYS A 130 -9.58 -9.34 5.72
N TYR A 131 -8.40 -8.88 6.12
CA TYR A 131 -8.00 -7.48 6.05
C TYR A 131 -8.19 -6.89 4.65
N VAL A 132 -7.67 -7.57 3.62
CA VAL A 132 -7.77 -7.09 2.23
C VAL A 132 -9.22 -7.11 1.74
N ILE A 133 -10.02 -8.11 2.11
CA ILE A 133 -11.45 -8.15 1.75
C ILE A 133 -12.21 -6.99 2.40
N ASP A 134 -11.95 -6.70 3.67
CA ASP A 134 -12.59 -5.60 4.38
C ASP A 134 -12.20 -4.25 3.76
N GLN A 135 -10.92 -4.06 3.42
CA GLN A 135 -10.46 -2.88 2.67
C GLN A 135 -11.11 -2.79 1.27
N ALA A 136 -11.21 -3.90 0.54
CA ALA A 136 -11.84 -3.94 -0.78
C ALA A 136 -13.32 -3.53 -0.72
N ARG A 137 -14.04 -3.86 0.37
CA ARG A 137 -15.41 -3.41 0.62
C ARG A 137 -15.49 -1.90 0.81
N GLU A 138 -14.58 -1.32 1.58
CA GLU A 138 -14.54 0.13 1.75
C GLU A 138 -14.24 0.84 0.42
N TYR A 139 -13.27 0.35 -0.35
CA TYR A 139 -12.98 0.85 -1.70
C TYR A 139 -14.16 0.76 -2.66
N ALA A 140 -15.00 -0.26 -2.52
CA ALA A 140 -16.20 -0.40 -3.36
C ALA A 140 -17.29 0.63 -3.02
N ARG A 141 -17.32 1.16 -1.78
CA ARG A 141 -18.26 2.20 -1.34
C ARG A 141 -17.84 3.61 -1.77
N VAL A 142 -16.54 3.85 -1.91
CA VAL A 142 -16.01 5.16 -2.25
C VAL A 142 -16.12 5.44 -3.76
N ASN A 143 -16.77 6.54 -4.11
CA ASN A 143 -16.72 7.09 -5.46
C ASN A 143 -15.44 7.91 -5.63
N LEU A 144 -14.31 7.23 -5.86
CA LEU A 144 -13.16 7.80 -6.60
C LEU A 144 -13.56 8.18 -8.02
#